data_AF-B5VN74-F1
#
_entry.id   AF-B5VN74-F1
#
_cell.length_a   1.000
_cell.length_b   1.000
_cell.length_c   1.000
_cell.angle_alpha   90.00
_cell.angle_beta   90.00
_cell.angle_gamma   90.00
#
_symmetry.space_group_name_H-M   'P 1'
#
loop_
_entity.id
_entity.type
_entity.pdbx_description
1 polymer ?
#
loop_
_entity_poly.entity_id
_entity_poly.type
_entity_poly.pdbx_seq_one_letter_code
_entity_poly.pdbx_strand_id
1 'polypeptide(L)'
;MEILGTPLTDQIVLALQHFDTLCETIGAQEKLLMTCYISDESVLDSVIKTWAFYCSNMNHRSDLWMDKSDDVEKCLVLVKISELPRGAVAEFGGVTCKRLIVDDNDSDKKEREENDDVSTVFQKLNLNIEGFHNTTVSAFGYNRNFITGFVDSREELELILEKTPKSAQITLYYNPKEIITFHHHIGYYPVEKLFDYRGKEHRFGLHIRS
;
A
#
# COMPACT_ATOMS: atom_id res chain seq x y z
N MET A 1 -12.51 -24.42 -5.37
CA MET A 1 -12.39 -23.67 -6.63
C MET A 1 -10.93 -23.80 -7.05
N GLU A 2 -10.66 -24.65 -8.03
CA GLU A 2 -9.29 -24.90 -8.53
C GLU A 2 -8.86 -23.71 -9.38
N ILE A 3 -7.81 -23.03 -8.94
CA ILE A 3 -7.06 -22.09 -9.78
C ILE A 3 -6.23 -22.99 -10.71
N LEU A 4 -6.81 -23.42 -11.82
CA LEU A 4 -6.04 -24.04 -12.90
C LEU A 4 -5.08 -22.98 -13.44
N GLY A 5 -3.80 -23.12 -13.11
CA GLY A 5 -2.74 -22.16 -13.37
C GLY A 5 -2.67 -21.81 -14.85
N THR A 6 -3.06 -20.57 -15.17
CA THR A 6 -2.70 -19.99 -16.47
C THR A 6 -1.25 -19.52 -16.40
N PRO A 7 -0.51 -19.48 -17.52
CA PRO A 7 0.87 -18.98 -17.53
C PRO A 7 1.03 -17.55 -16.96
N LEU A 8 -0.04 -16.76 -16.95
CA LEU A 8 -0.09 -15.42 -16.35
C LEU A 8 -0.19 -15.48 -14.83
N THR A 9 -1.05 -16.36 -14.30
CA THR A 9 -1.18 -16.59 -12.86
C THR A 9 0.13 -17.09 -12.26
N ASP A 10 0.83 -18.00 -12.95
CA ASP A 10 2.12 -18.53 -12.49
C ASP A 10 3.18 -17.42 -12.36
N GLN A 11 3.24 -16.49 -13.31
CA GLN A 11 4.17 -15.35 -13.24
C GLN A 11 3.87 -14.41 -12.05
N ILE A 12 2.58 -14.16 -11.76
CA ILE A 12 2.16 -13.34 -10.63
C ILE A 12 2.55 -14.02 -9.31
N VAL A 13 2.29 -15.32 -9.20
CA VAL A 13 2.66 -16.12 -8.01
C VAL A 13 4.17 -16.11 -7.81
N LEU A 14 4.95 -16.33 -8.87
CA LEU A 14 6.41 -16.28 -8.81
C LEU A 14 6.93 -14.89 -8.39
N ALA A 15 6.33 -13.81 -8.89
CA ALA A 15 6.70 -12.46 -8.51
C ALA A 15 6.44 -12.19 -7.01
N LEU A 16 5.30 -12.64 -6.49
CA LEU A 16 4.98 -12.57 -5.06
C LEU A 16 5.92 -13.43 -4.21
N GLN A 17 6.22 -14.66 -4.63
CA GLN A 17 7.17 -15.52 -3.93
C GLN A 17 8.57 -14.90 -3.87
N HIS A 18 9.02 -14.28 -4.96
CA HIS A 18 10.31 -13.60 -4.97
C HIS A 18 10.33 -12.41 -4.00
N PHE A 19 9.27 -11.60 -3.98
CA PHE A 19 9.13 -10.52 -3.01
C PHE A 19 9.16 -11.04 -1.57
N ASP A 20 8.39 -12.08 -1.27
CA ASP A 20 8.28 -12.63 0.08
C ASP A 20 9.60 -13.25 0.56
N THR A 21 10.32 -13.95 -0.33
CA THR A 21 11.67 -14.47 -0.06
C THR A 21 12.64 -13.34 0.32
N LEU A 22 12.54 -12.17 -0.33
CA LEU A 22 13.35 -11.00 0.03
C LEU A 22 12.99 -10.48 1.42
N CYS A 23 11.69 -10.40 1.73
CA CYS A 23 11.19 -10.03 3.07
C CYS A 23 11.69 -10.97 4.16
N GLU A 24 11.66 -12.29 3.92
CA GLU A 24 12.22 -13.32 4.80
C GLU A 24 13.72 -13.13 5.02
N THR A 25 14.47 -12.95 3.94
CA THR A 25 15.92 -12.79 3.98
C THR A 25 16.35 -11.61 4.86
N ILE A 26 15.60 -10.51 4.84
CA ILE A 26 15.91 -9.32 5.66
C ILE A 26 15.17 -9.28 7.00
N GLY A 27 14.32 -10.28 7.28
CA GLY A 27 13.48 -10.40 8.47
C GLY A 27 12.43 -9.29 8.59
N ALA A 28 11.88 -8.80 7.47
CA ALA A 28 10.89 -7.73 7.41
C ALA A 28 9.55 -8.25 6.84
N GLN A 29 8.78 -8.91 7.70
CA GLN A 29 7.57 -9.65 7.32
C GLN A 29 6.30 -8.81 7.23
N GLU A 30 6.25 -7.67 7.91
CA GLU A 30 5.04 -6.87 8.02
C GLU A 30 4.97 -5.89 6.85
N LYS A 31 3.91 -5.98 6.02
CA LYS A 31 3.74 -5.11 4.84
C LYS A 31 2.95 -3.86 5.21
N LEU A 32 3.58 -2.69 5.01
CA LEU A 32 3.00 -1.37 5.29
C LEU A 32 2.42 -0.71 4.02
N LEU A 33 3.03 -1.03 2.87
CA LEU A 33 2.57 -0.67 1.54
C LEU A 33 3.00 -1.80 0.61
N MET A 34 2.11 -2.19 -0.28
CA MET A 34 2.44 -2.99 -1.45
C MET A 34 2.06 -2.21 -2.71
N THR A 35 2.94 -2.21 -3.69
CA THR A 35 2.65 -1.70 -5.03
C THR A 35 2.84 -2.86 -6.01
N CYS A 36 1.83 -3.15 -6.81
CA CYS A 36 1.95 -4.07 -7.94
C CYS A 36 1.84 -3.27 -9.23
N TYR A 37 2.93 -3.27 -9.99
CA TYR A 37 2.94 -2.73 -11.34
C TYR A 37 2.47 -3.82 -12.30
N ILE A 38 1.53 -3.48 -13.18
CA ILE A 38 1.04 -4.36 -14.24
C ILE A 38 1.21 -3.68 -15.60
N SER A 39 1.54 -4.47 -16.63
CA SER A 39 1.65 -3.97 -18.01
C SER A 39 0.34 -4.08 -18.80
N ASP A 40 -0.59 -4.93 -18.35
CA ASP A 40 -1.84 -5.24 -19.05
C ASP A 40 -3.00 -5.36 -18.03
N GLU A 41 -4.17 -4.81 -18.35
CA GLU A 41 -5.34 -4.88 -17.46
C GLU A 41 -5.94 -6.30 -17.39
N SER A 42 -5.67 -7.16 -18.38
CA SER A 42 -6.12 -8.55 -18.39
C SER A 42 -5.58 -9.40 -17.24
N VAL A 43 -4.47 -8.99 -16.61
CA VAL A 43 -3.93 -9.68 -15.43
C VAL A 43 -4.50 -9.19 -14.11
N LEU A 44 -5.27 -8.10 -14.10
CA LEU A 44 -5.77 -7.45 -12.89
C LEU A 44 -6.54 -8.42 -11.97
N ASP A 45 -7.50 -9.16 -12.53
CA ASP A 45 -8.28 -10.17 -11.80
C ASP A 45 -7.41 -11.27 -11.19
N SER A 46 -6.34 -11.67 -11.90
CA SER A 46 -5.41 -12.69 -11.41
C SER A 46 -4.57 -12.14 -10.27
N VAL A 47 -4.12 -10.89 -10.35
CA VAL A 47 -3.37 -10.21 -9.29
C VAL A 47 -4.21 -10.10 -8.02
N ILE A 48 -5.45 -9.60 -8.13
CA ILE A 48 -6.36 -9.42 -6.99
C ILE A 48 -6.62 -10.74 -6.27
N LYS A 49 -6.96 -11.79 -7.02
CA LYS A 49 -7.22 -13.13 -6.45
C LYS A 49 -5.98 -13.72 -5.80
N THR A 50 -4.82 -13.57 -6.44
CA THR A 50 -3.56 -14.09 -5.91
C THR A 50 -3.16 -13.34 -4.64
N TRP A 51 -3.31 -12.02 -4.62
CA TRP A 51 -3.03 -11.20 -3.44
C TRP A 51 -3.96 -11.54 -2.27
N ALA A 52 -5.27 -11.57 -2.50
CA ALA A 52 -6.23 -11.96 -1.47
C ALA A 52 -5.95 -13.36 -0.91
N PHE A 53 -5.57 -14.31 -1.78
CA PHE A 53 -5.16 -15.64 -1.35
C PHE A 53 -3.86 -15.62 -0.54
N TYR A 54 -2.86 -14.85 -0.96
CA TYR A 54 -1.59 -14.68 -0.27
C TYR A 54 -1.77 -14.05 1.13
N CYS A 55 -2.68 -13.08 1.27
CA CYS A 55 -2.99 -12.42 2.53
C CYS A 55 -3.75 -13.32 3.52
N SER A 56 -4.70 -14.12 3.04
CA SER A 56 -5.69 -14.79 3.91
C SER A 56 -5.52 -16.31 4.05
N ASN A 57 -4.82 -16.99 3.13
CA ASN A 57 -4.95 -18.45 2.99
C ASN A 57 -3.64 -19.25 3.03
N MET A 58 -2.47 -18.62 3.13
CA MET A 58 -1.20 -19.38 3.19
C MET A 58 -0.95 -20.05 4.55
N ASN A 59 -1.49 -19.51 5.64
CA ASN A 59 -1.43 -20.11 6.97
C ASN A 59 -2.07 -21.50 7.07
N HIS A 60 -3.10 -21.76 6.27
CA HIS A 60 -4.00 -22.90 6.50
C HIS A 60 -3.76 -24.09 5.57
N ARG A 61 -2.83 -23.99 4.60
CA ARG A 61 -2.75 -24.94 3.48
C ARG A 61 -1.39 -25.56 3.19
N SER A 62 -0.32 -25.16 3.87
CA SER A 62 1.01 -25.71 3.61
C SER A 62 1.86 -25.76 4.88
N ASP A 63 2.44 -26.93 5.16
CA ASP A 63 3.38 -27.15 6.28
C ASP A 63 4.62 -26.23 6.21
N LEU A 64 4.89 -25.63 5.04
CA LEU A 64 6.00 -24.69 4.83
C LEU A 64 5.69 -23.26 5.25
N TRP A 65 4.41 -22.93 5.52
CA TRP A 65 3.93 -21.55 5.74
C TRP A 65 3.06 -21.41 7.01
N MET A 66 3.19 -22.34 7.95
CA MET A 66 2.34 -22.47 9.14
C MET A 66 2.43 -21.31 10.16
N ASP A 67 3.36 -20.36 9.98
CA ASP A 67 3.69 -19.34 10.98
C ASP A 67 3.56 -17.88 10.49
N LYS A 68 2.93 -17.62 9.33
CA LYS A 68 2.90 -16.26 8.75
C LYS A 68 1.62 -15.51 9.14
N SER A 69 1.67 -14.42 9.89
CA SER A 69 0.47 -13.58 10.14
C SER A 69 -0.28 -13.18 8.86
N ASP A 70 -1.61 -13.10 8.93
CA ASP A 70 -2.42 -12.63 7.81
C ASP A 70 -2.02 -11.19 7.45
N ASP A 71 -1.71 -10.96 6.17
CA ASP A 71 -1.31 -9.64 5.68
C ASP A 71 -2.56 -8.76 5.44
N VAL A 72 -2.45 -7.44 5.63
CA VAL A 72 -3.57 -6.53 5.38
C VAL A 72 -3.74 -6.28 3.87
N GLU A 73 -4.82 -6.80 3.29
CA GLU A 73 -5.09 -6.65 1.85
C GLU A 73 -5.12 -5.18 1.38
N LYS A 74 -5.63 -4.29 2.24
CA LYS A 74 -5.82 -2.85 1.94
C LYS A 74 -4.53 -2.07 1.74
N CYS A 75 -3.36 -2.65 2.05
CA CYS A 75 -2.08 -1.99 1.80
C CYS A 75 -1.63 -2.06 0.33
N LEU A 76 -2.36 -2.77 -0.55
CA LEU A 76 -2.03 -2.91 -1.96
C LEU A 76 -2.55 -1.76 -2.83
N VAL A 77 -1.64 -1.21 -3.62
CA VAL A 77 -1.87 -0.27 -4.71
C VAL A 77 -1.52 -0.95 -6.03
N LEU A 78 -2.49 -1.06 -6.94
CA LEU A 78 -2.29 -1.63 -8.27
C LEU A 78 -2.10 -0.49 -9.27
N VAL A 79 -1.01 -0.53 -10.04
CA VAL A 79 -0.72 0.52 -11.02
C VAL A 79 -0.46 -0.08 -12.38
N LYS A 80 -1.18 0.42 -13.38
CA LYS A 80 -0.90 0.09 -14.77
C LYS A 80 0.15 1.04 -15.32
N ILE A 81 1.20 0.48 -15.90
CA ILE A 81 2.23 1.22 -16.63
C ILE A 81 2.34 0.69 -18.06
N SER A 82 3.02 1.43 -18.92
CA SER A 82 3.12 1.09 -20.34
C SER A 82 3.90 -0.18 -20.61
N GLU A 83 4.96 -0.44 -19.83
CA GLU A 83 5.83 -1.59 -20.01
C GLU A 83 6.56 -1.91 -18.70
N LEU A 84 6.79 -3.20 -18.46
CA LEU A 84 7.62 -3.68 -17.37
C LEU A 84 8.95 -4.25 -17.91
N PRO A 85 10.04 -4.20 -17.11
CA PRO A 85 11.32 -4.75 -17.53
C PRO A 85 11.20 -6.20 -17.99
N ARG A 86 11.90 -6.53 -19.07
CA ARG A 86 12.03 -7.91 -19.60
C ARG A 86 10.68 -8.57 -19.97
N GLY A 87 9.64 -7.78 -20.23
CA GLY A 87 8.33 -8.29 -20.61
C GLY A 87 7.59 -9.02 -19.48
N ALA A 88 7.91 -8.70 -18.21
CA ALA A 88 7.15 -9.19 -17.08
C ALA A 88 5.69 -8.69 -17.15
N VAL A 89 4.76 -9.49 -16.63
CA VAL A 89 3.33 -9.12 -16.61
C VAL A 89 2.92 -8.39 -15.33
N ALA A 90 3.66 -8.65 -14.25
CA ALA A 90 3.48 -8.02 -12.95
C ALA A 90 4.81 -7.91 -12.21
N GLU A 91 5.00 -6.84 -11.44
CA GLU A 91 6.13 -6.64 -10.54
C GLU A 91 5.62 -6.14 -9.19
N PHE A 92 6.03 -6.80 -8.10
CA PHE A 92 5.67 -6.41 -6.74
C PHE A 92 6.84 -5.69 -6.05
N GLY A 93 6.52 -4.57 -5.43
CA GLY A 93 7.40 -3.83 -4.53
C GLY A 93 6.62 -3.30 -3.35
N GLY A 94 7.29 -2.63 -2.42
CA GLY A 94 6.59 -2.10 -1.26
C GLY A 94 7.49 -1.62 -0.13
N VAL A 95 6.84 -1.30 0.99
CA VAL A 95 7.49 -0.95 2.24
C VAL A 95 7.13 -2.01 3.27
N THR A 96 8.15 -2.63 3.86
CA THR A 96 7.97 -3.62 4.92
C THR A 96 8.74 -3.26 6.19
N CYS A 97 8.35 -3.85 7.31
CA CYS A 97 9.05 -3.71 8.57
C CYS A 97 9.17 -5.04 9.33
N LYS A 98 10.07 -5.09 10.30
CA LYS A 98 10.38 -6.33 11.06
C LYS A 98 9.28 -6.72 12.03
N ARG A 99 8.66 -5.74 12.68
CA ARG A 99 7.64 -5.97 13.69
C ARG A 99 6.68 -4.80 13.73
N LEU A 100 5.41 -5.12 13.57
CA LEU A 100 4.31 -4.22 13.88
C LEU A 100 4.11 -4.26 15.39
N ILE A 101 4.29 -3.13 16.07
CA ILE A 101 3.81 -2.98 17.46
C ILE A 101 2.61 -2.06 17.36
N VAL A 102 1.43 -2.66 17.24
CA VAL A 102 0.16 -1.94 17.40
C VAL A 102 -0.02 -1.71 18.89
N ASP A 103 0.12 -0.47 19.33
CA ASP A 103 -0.10 -0.10 20.72
C ASP A 103 -1.61 0.11 20.91
N ASP A 104 -2.34 -0.95 21.30
CA ASP A 104 -3.78 -0.91 21.58
C ASP A 104 -4.14 -0.16 22.88
N ASN A 105 -3.14 0.36 23.61
CA ASN A 105 -3.35 1.12 24.84
C ASN A 105 -3.46 2.62 24.56
N ASP A 106 -4.65 3.02 24.14
CA ASP A 106 -5.07 4.42 24.04
C ASP A 106 -5.39 5.04 25.42
N SER A 107 -4.61 4.72 26.45
CA SER A 107 -4.98 5.04 27.82
C SER A 107 -3.92 5.66 28.71
N ASP A 108 -2.76 6.14 28.21
CA ASP A 108 -1.79 6.86 29.07
C ASP A 108 -0.70 7.68 28.33
N LYS A 109 -1.01 8.38 27.23
CA LYS A 109 -0.06 9.37 26.68
C LYS A 109 -0.13 10.68 27.45
N LYS A 110 0.69 10.76 28.51
CA LYS A 110 1.13 12.02 29.12
C LYS A 110 1.59 12.98 28.03
N GLU A 111 1.07 14.21 28.10
CA GLU A 111 1.44 15.42 27.37
C GLU A 111 2.87 15.38 26.81
N ARG A 112 3.03 14.85 25.60
CA ARG A 112 4.18 15.12 24.76
C ARG A 112 3.69 16.14 23.75
N GLU A 113 4.33 17.29 23.82
CA GLU A 113 4.22 18.47 22.97
C GLU A 113 3.72 18.15 21.56
N GLU A 114 2.76 18.97 21.10
CA GLU A 114 2.12 19.02 19.78
C GLU A 114 3.09 18.82 18.61
N ASN A 115 3.53 17.59 18.37
CA ASN A 115 4.10 17.20 17.10
C ASN A 115 2.96 16.67 16.24
N ASP A 116 2.81 17.26 15.05
CA ASP A 116 1.80 17.00 14.03
C ASP A 116 1.64 15.51 13.68
N ASP A 117 0.97 14.75 14.55
CA ASP A 117 0.65 13.36 14.29
C ASP A 117 -0.35 13.31 13.13
N VAL A 118 0.12 12.86 11.97
CA VAL A 118 -0.64 12.80 10.72
C VAL A 118 -1.95 12.04 10.90
N SER A 119 -1.99 11.03 11.77
CA SER A 119 -3.23 10.32 12.09
C SER A 119 -4.30 11.26 12.68
N THR A 120 -3.91 12.20 13.53
CA THR A 120 -4.81 13.23 14.07
C THR A 120 -5.19 14.26 13.02
N VAL A 121 -4.33 14.53 12.02
CA VAL A 121 -4.68 15.40 10.89
C VAL A 121 -5.80 14.74 10.08
N PHE A 122 -5.67 13.45 9.71
CA PHE A 122 -6.74 12.75 8.99
C PHE A 122 -8.06 12.66 9.78
N GLN A 123 -7.98 12.41 11.09
CA GLN A 123 -9.14 12.44 11.98
C GLN A 123 -9.76 13.85 12.09
N LYS A 124 -8.93 14.90 12.28
CA LYS A 124 -9.37 16.31 12.39
C LYS A 124 -9.92 16.87 11.10
N LEU A 125 -9.45 16.38 9.95
CA LEU A 125 -9.97 16.79 8.65
C LEU A 125 -11.38 16.28 8.38
N ASN A 126 -11.96 15.48 9.28
CA ASN A 126 -13.21 14.75 9.03
C ASN A 126 -13.14 13.95 7.72
N LEU A 127 -11.91 13.66 7.27
CA LEU A 127 -11.59 12.75 6.20
C LEU A 127 -11.72 11.36 6.79
N ASN A 128 -12.93 11.02 7.23
CA ASN A 128 -13.42 9.67 7.34
C ASN A 128 -13.57 9.14 5.91
N ILE A 129 -12.48 9.19 5.13
CA ILE A 129 -12.47 8.71 3.76
C ILE A 129 -12.51 7.20 3.90
N GLU A 130 -13.72 6.66 3.84
CA GLU A 130 -13.95 5.24 3.65
C GLU A 130 -13.06 4.75 2.51
N GLY A 131 -12.00 4.02 2.85
CA GLY A 131 -11.03 3.54 1.86
C GLY A 131 -9.56 3.74 2.24
N PHE A 132 -9.24 4.64 3.18
CA PHE A 132 -7.87 4.81 3.65
C PHE A 132 -7.52 3.71 4.67
N HIS A 133 -6.36 3.10 4.48
CA HIS A 133 -5.77 2.15 5.40
C HIS A 133 -4.60 2.81 6.13
N ASN A 134 -4.68 2.86 7.46
CA ASN A 134 -3.64 3.38 8.32
C ASN A 134 -3.00 2.22 9.10
N THR A 135 -1.67 2.22 9.14
CA THR A 135 -0.86 1.31 9.93
C THR A 135 0.18 2.11 10.71
N THR A 136 0.22 1.90 12.02
CA THR A 136 1.20 2.54 12.91
C THR A 136 2.30 1.55 13.29
N VAL A 137 3.55 1.99 13.18
CA VAL A 137 4.73 1.24 13.59
C VAL A 137 5.44 1.98 14.72
N SER A 138 5.49 1.35 15.88
CA SER A 138 6.17 1.91 17.06
C SER A 138 7.56 1.28 17.23
N ALA A 139 8.60 2.10 17.31
CA ALA A 139 9.98 1.65 17.54
C ALA A 139 10.75 2.66 18.41
N PHE A 140 11.40 2.19 19.48
CA PHE A 140 12.27 2.99 20.36
C PHE A 140 11.63 4.28 20.89
N GLY A 141 10.32 4.28 21.17
CA GLY A 141 9.59 5.44 21.68
C GLY A 141 9.18 6.46 20.61
N TYR A 142 9.36 6.13 19.33
CA TYR A 142 8.83 6.87 18.18
C TYR A 142 7.72 6.05 17.53
N ASN A 143 6.67 6.75 17.06
CA ASN A 143 5.61 6.17 16.26
C ASN A 143 5.73 6.72 14.85
N ARG A 144 5.61 5.83 13.87
CA ARG A 144 5.52 6.21 12.46
C ARG A 144 4.18 5.74 11.92
N ASN A 145 3.51 6.60 11.16
CA ASN A 145 2.25 6.27 10.52
C ASN A 145 2.45 6.07 9.02
N PHE A 146 1.79 5.04 8.50
CA PHE A 146 1.78 4.65 7.11
C PHE A 146 0.33 4.63 6.66
N ILE A 147 -0.02 5.55 5.77
CA ILE A 147 -1.39 5.71 5.30
C ILE A 147 -1.41 5.46 3.80
N THR A 148 -2.22 4.50 3.37
CA THR A 148 -2.46 4.20 1.95
C THR A 148 -3.93 4.48 1.64
N GLY A 149 -4.21 5.21 0.56
CA GLY A 149 -5.58 5.58 0.23
C GLY A 149 -5.73 6.05 -1.21
N PHE A 150 -7.00 6.23 -1.61
CA PHE A 150 -7.40 6.55 -2.96
C PHE A 150 -8.41 7.68 -2.94
N VAL A 151 -8.29 8.63 -3.88
CA VAL A 151 -9.23 9.74 -4.04
C VAL A 151 -9.57 9.96 -5.50
N ASP A 152 -10.81 10.35 -5.75
CA ASP A 152 -11.35 10.52 -7.11
C ASP A 152 -11.69 11.98 -7.44
N SER A 153 -11.71 12.87 -6.44
CA SER A 153 -11.89 14.31 -6.67
C SER A 153 -10.56 15.06 -6.54
N ARG A 154 -10.40 16.11 -7.35
CA ARG A 154 -9.19 16.95 -7.28
C ARG A 154 -9.21 17.80 -6.03
N GLU A 155 -10.38 18.26 -5.65
CA GLU A 155 -10.63 19.09 -4.48
C GLU A 155 -10.23 18.35 -3.19
N GLU A 156 -10.55 17.06 -3.09
CA GLU A 156 -10.13 16.22 -1.97
C GLU A 156 -8.62 15.95 -1.99
N LEU A 157 -8.03 15.70 -3.17
CA LEU A 157 -6.57 15.58 -3.29
C LEU A 157 -5.88 16.85 -2.79
N GLU A 158 -6.26 18.01 -3.32
CA GLU A 158 -5.68 19.30 -2.94
C GLU A 158 -5.82 19.57 -1.44
N LEU A 159 -6.99 19.25 -0.85
CA LEU A 159 -7.20 19.34 0.59
C LEU A 159 -6.24 18.43 1.36
N ILE A 160 -6.04 17.18 0.94
CA ILE A 160 -5.08 16.27 1.58
C ILE A 160 -3.66 16.82 1.46
N LEU A 161 -3.24 17.27 0.28
CA LEU A 161 -1.88 17.77 0.03
C LEU A 161 -1.59 19.07 0.80
N GLU A 162 -2.57 19.96 0.96
CA GLU A 162 -2.43 21.20 1.72
C GLU A 162 -2.34 20.94 3.23
N LYS A 163 -3.12 19.97 3.71
CA LYS A 163 -3.28 19.71 5.15
C LYS A 163 -2.28 18.73 5.71
N THR A 164 -1.67 17.91 4.87
CA THR A 164 -0.61 17.00 5.30
C THR A 164 0.62 17.79 5.73
N PRO A 165 1.17 17.54 6.94
CA PRO A 165 2.38 18.21 7.41
C PRO A 165 3.54 18.04 6.43
N LYS A 166 4.33 19.11 6.22
CA LYS A 166 5.49 19.09 5.31
C LYS A 166 6.62 18.15 5.77
N SER A 167 6.58 17.72 7.02
CA SER A 167 7.47 16.70 7.60
C SER A 167 7.12 15.28 7.12
N ALA A 168 5.89 15.05 6.64
CA ALA A 168 5.49 13.78 6.06
C ALA A 168 5.93 13.67 4.60
N GLN A 169 6.31 12.45 4.19
CA GLN A 169 6.62 12.12 2.81
C GLN A 169 5.39 11.52 2.14
N ILE A 170 4.97 12.12 1.04
CA ILE A 170 3.83 11.63 0.24
C ILE A 170 4.35 11.01 -1.05
N THR A 171 3.79 9.87 -1.43
CA THR A 171 3.93 9.25 -2.75
C THR A 171 2.58 9.34 -3.44
N LEU A 172 2.51 10.05 -4.57
CA LEU A 172 1.30 10.29 -5.33
C LEU A 172 1.36 9.57 -6.67
N TYR A 173 0.48 8.60 -6.86
CA TYR A 173 0.23 7.93 -8.13
C TYR A 173 -0.90 8.66 -8.86
N TYR A 174 -0.66 9.01 -10.14
CA TYR A 174 -1.63 9.80 -10.91
C TYR A 174 -1.49 9.56 -12.42
N ASN A 175 -2.56 9.81 -13.17
CA ASN A 175 -2.49 9.85 -14.62
C ASN A 175 -1.89 11.19 -15.10
N PRO A 176 -0.86 11.20 -15.98
CA PRO A 176 -0.26 12.44 -16.50
C PRO A 176 -1.20 13.44 -17.21
N LYS A 177 -2.40 13.00 -17.58
CA LYS A 177 -3.45 13.88 -18.11
C LYS A 177 -4.08 14.77 -17.03
N GLU A 178 -3.89 14.44 -15.75
CA GLU A 178 -4.33 15.25 -14.63
C GLU A 178 -3.37 16.40 -14.37
N ILE A 179 -3.93 17.58 -14.09
CA ILE A 179 -3.17 18.76 -13.69
C ILE A 179 -3.09 18.74 -12.16
N ILE A 180 -1.87 18.70 -11.62
CA ILE A 180 -1.61 18.59 -10.18
C ILE A 180 -0.65 19.71 -9.77
N THR A 181 -0.95 20.35 -8.64
CA THR A 181 -0.08 21.36 -8.03
C THR A 181 1.20 20.70 -7.50
N PHE A 182 2.35 21.34 -7.77
CA PHE A 182 3.65 20.82 -7.35
C PHE A 182 3.99 21.20 -5.91
N HIS A 183 4.40 20.22 -5.11
CA HIS A 183 4.86 20.37 -3.73
C HIS A 183 6.16 19.57 -3.52
N HIS A 184 7.14 20.17 -2.85
CA HIS A 184 8.49 19.60 -2.72
C HIS A 184 8.59 18.31 -1.89
N HIS A 185 7.62 18.03 -1.01
CA HIS A 185 7.62 16.86 -0.12
C HIS A 185 6.84 15.66 -0.70
N ILE A 186 6.44 15.77 -1.98
CA ILE A 186 5.66 14.77 -2.70
C ILE A 186 6.52 14.14 -3.79
N GLY A 187 6.61 12.81 -3.76
CA GLY A 187 7.09 12.01 -4.88
C GLY A 187 5.95 11.77 -5.87
N TYR A 188 6.12 12.23 -7.10
CA TYR A 188 5.12 12.11 -8.17
C TYR A 188 5.43 10.90 -9.05
N TYR A 189 4.48 9.96 -9.13
CA TYR A 189 4.60 8.72 -9.89
C TYR A 189 3.52 8.68 -10.98
N PRO A 190 3.87 9.09 -12.22
CA PRO A 190 2.93 9.02 -13.33
C PRO A 190 2.64 7.57 -13.71
N VAL A 191 1.36 7.24 -13.84
CA VAL A 191 0.87 5.90 -14.21
C VAL A 191 -0.23 6.01 -15.27
N GLU A 192 -0.52 4.93 -16.01
CA GLU A 192 -1.63 4.95 -16.97
C GLU A 192 -2.98 4.84 -16.25
N LYS A 193 -3.07 3.92 -15.30
CA LYS A 193 -4.25 3.68 -14.47
C LYS A 193 -3.83 3.23 -13.09
N LEU A 194 -4.74 3.37 -12.15
CA LEU A 194 -4.56 3.05 -10.75
C LEU A 194 -5.79 2.30 -10.26
N PHE A 195 -5.57 1.24 -9.49
CA PHE A 195 -6.63 0.45 -8.89
C PHE A 195 -6.34 0.16 -7.41
N ASP A 196 -7.40 -0.01 -6.63
CA ASP A 196 -7.29 -0.53 -5.27
C ASP A 196 -7.10 -2.06 -5.25
N TYR A 197 -6.91 -2.63 -4.07
CA TYR A 197 -6.80 -4.08 -3.84
C TYR A 197 -8.03 -4.90 -4.32
N ARG A 198 -9.16 -4.25 -4.63
CA ARG A 198 -10.37 -4.87 -5.18
C ARG A 198 -10.48 -4.72 -6.70
N GLY A 199 -9.53 -4.05 -7.34
CA GLY A 199 -9.57 -3.76 -8.78
C GLY A 199 -10.45 -2.57 -9.15
N LYS A 200 -10.90 -1.78 -8.18
CA LYS A 200 -11.65 -0.55 -8.46
C LYS A 200 -10.68 0.51 -8.97
N GLU A 201 -10.95 1.05 -10.16
CA GLU A 201 -10.16 2.12 -10.75
C GLU A 201 -10.33 3.44 -9.97
N HIS A 202 -9.24 4.17 -9.78
CA HIS A 202 -9.19 5.45 -9.08
C HIS A 202 -8.37 6.49 -9.85
N ARG A 203 -8.69 7.77 -9.64
CA ARG A 203 -7.94 8.87 -10.29
C ARG A 203 -6.61 9.16 -9.61
N PHE A 204 -6.54 9.06 -8.29
CA PHE A 204 -5.35 9.34 -7.51
C PHE A 204 -5.13 8.31 -6.40
N GLY A 205 -3.86 7.98 -6.16
CA GLY A 205 -3.42 7.04 -5.15
C GLY A 205 -2.34 7.67 -4.29
N LEU A 206 -2.47 7.50 -2.98
CA LEU A 206 -1.64 8.18 -2.00
C LEU A 206 -1.03 7.15 -1.08
N HIS A 207 0.28 7.28 -0.85
CA HIS A 207 0.94 6.67 0.29
C HIS A 207 1.70 7.72 1.09
N ILE A 208 1.34 7.89 2.35
CA ILE A 208 1.84 8.94 3.24
C ILE A 208 2.61 8.29 4.38
N ARG A 209 3.81 8.81 4.64
CA ARG A 209 4.74 8.35 5.67
C ARG A 209 5.09 9.51 6.58
N SER A 210 4.83 9.37 7.87
CA SER A 210 5.17 10.37 8.90
C SER A 210 5.86 9.73 10.08
#